data_AF-A0A0W0G4H3-F1
#
_entry.id   AF-A0A0W0G4H3-F1
#
_cell.length_a   1.000
_cell.length_b   1.000
_cell.length_c   1.000
_cell.angle_alpha   90.00
_cell.angle_beta   90.00
_cell.angle_gamma   90.00
#
_symmetry.space_group_name_H-M   'P 1'
#
loop_
_entity.id
_entity.type
_entity.pdbx_description
1 polymer ?
#
loop_
_entity_poly.entity_id
_entity_poly.type
_entity_poly.pdbx_seq_one_letter_code
_entity_poly.pdbx_strand_id
1 'polypeptide(L)'
;MRKFIPDPDSSKKLKEIPPNLLPGEMEVIANFQDESLAHAFDTVSHAWLGPSQQILMKKSHGQLIHDSDFINKIDGCLVVWNPDETVKAEAWEIIYPGSNGDKWWNHKQLLKQVDKAIKVFKEAHSGCQALFVFDQSSAHAALGPDALHAFDMNKTNGGAQCKQKDMIIPDSNSDPQFHSKVQKMTTESGEAKRLKQVLEEREFDVKNMCAKCKPDDFLN
;
A
#
# COMPACT_ATOMS: atom_id res chain seq x y z
N MET A 1 -8.35 8.47 -21.32
CA MET A 1 -9.18 7.54 -20.52
C MET A 1 -10.47 7.22 -21.27
N ARG A 2 -10.90 5.95 -21.35
CA ARG A 2 -12.25 5.56 -21.84
C ARG A 2 -13.37 6.38 -21.19
N LYS A 3 -14.40 6.71 -21.97
CA LYS A 3 -15.64 7.34 -21.51
C LYS A 3 -16.81 6.41 -21.78
N PHE A 4 -17.80 6.43 -20.89
CA PHE A 4 -19.07 5.74 -21.09
C PHE A 4 -20.17 6.79 -21.18
N ILE A 5 -20.93 6.78 -22.26
CA ILE A 5 -22.06 7.69 -22.47
C ILE A 5 -23.36 6.88 -22.58
N PRO A 6 -24.52 7.43 -22.20
CA PRO A 6 -25.80 6.78 -22.46
C PRO A 6 -25.93 6.43 -23.95
N ASP A 7 -26.34 5.19 -24.23
CA ASP A 7 -26.61 4.77 -25.60
C ASP A 7 -27.89 5.48 -26.09
N PRO A 8 -27.84 6.32 -27.14
CA PRO A 8 -29.02 7.01 -27.65
C PRO A 8 -30.13 6.05 -28.11
N ASP A 9 -29.77 4.80 -28.45
CA ASP A 9 -30.71 3.78 -28.90
C ASP A 9 -31.16 2.84 -27.78
N SER A 10 -30.63 2.97 -26.56
CA SER A 10 -30.96 2.10 -25.42
C SER A 10 -30.74 2.78 -24.06
N SER A 11 -31.83 3.08 -23.36
CA SER A 11 -31.82 3.70 -22.03
C SER A 11 -31.18 2.87 -20.91
N LYS A 12 -30.86 1.60 -21.16
CA LYS A 12 -30.26 0.67 -20.19
C LYS A 12 -28.80 0.30 -20.49
N LYS A 13 -28.21 0.87 -21.55
CA LYS A 13 -26.85 0.53 -21.96
C LYS A 13 -25.98 1.78 -22.02
N LEU A 14 -24.72 1.61 -21.66
CA LEU A 14 -23.70 2.62 -21.85
C LEU A 14 -22.87 2.23 -23.08
N LYS A 15 -22.63 3.20 -23.96
CA LYS A 15 -21.71 3.08 -25.07
C LYS A 15 -20.32 3.50 -24.63
N GLU A 16 -19.36 2.60 -24.83
CA GLU A 16 -17.95 2.88 -24.60
C GLU A 16 -17.35 3.72 -25.74
N ILE A 17 -16.57 4.73 -25.36
CA ILE A 17 -15.77 5.54 -26.27
C ILE A 17 -14.30 5.37 -25.87
N PRO A 18 -13.46 4.78 -26.74
CA PRO A 18 -12.04 4.61 -26.45
C PRO A 18 -11.33 5.96 -26.38
N PRO A 19 -10.21 6.05 -25.64
CA PRO A 19 -9.38 7.24 -25.66
C PRO A 19 -8.79 7.47 -27.05
N ASN A 20 -8.63 8.74 -27.41
CA ASN A 20 -7.79 9.10 -28.55
C ASN A 20 -6.33 9.06 -28.08
N LEU A 21 -5.55 8.11 -28.59
CA LEU A 21 -4.14 7.88 -28.23
C LEU A 21 -3.25 8.28 -29.40
N LEU A 22 -2.17 9.02 -29.11
CA LEU A 22 -1.12 9.29 -30.09
C LEU A 22 -0.22 8.05 -30.27
N PRO A 23 0.54 7.96 -31.39
CA PRO A 23 1.49 6.88 -31.59
C PRO A 23 2.48 6.75 -30.41
N GLY A 24 2.51 5.58 -29.78
CA GLY A 24 3.35 5.28 -28.62
C GLY A 24 2.72 5.55 -27.26
N GLU A 25 1.51 6.11 -27.19
CA GLU A 25 0.77 6.26 -25.94
C GLU A 25 0.05 4.96 -25.54
N MET A 26 0.00 4.70 -24.23
CA MET A 26 -0.77 3.61 -23.64
C MET A 26 -1.96 4.16 -22.87
N GLU A 27 -3.10 3.47 -22.94
CA GLU A 27 -4.23 3.83 -22.09
C GLU A 27 -3.87 3.61 -20.61
N VAL A 28 -4.11 4.62 -19.79
CA VAL A 28 -4.00 4.51 -18.33
C VAL A 28 -5.31 4.01 -17.73
N ILE A 29 -5.22 2.94 -16.93
CA ILE A 29 -6.33 2.37 -16.16
C ILE A 29 -6.02 2.56 -14.68
N ALA A 30 -6.90 3.28 -13.98
CA ALA A 30 -6.82 3.46 -12.54
C ALA A 30 -7.41 2.25 -11.82
N ASN A 31 -6.63 1.68 -10.91
CA ASN A 31 -7.02 0.60 -10.00
C ASN A 31 -6.99 1.17 -8.58
N PHE A 32 -8.16 1.26 -7.96
CA PHE A 32 -8.34 1.75 -6.60
C PHE A 32 -8.32 0.57 -5.66
N GLN A 33 -7.42 0.58 -4.68
CA GLN A 33 -7.38 -0.43 -3.64
C GLN A 33 -7.88 0.14 -2.33
N ASP A 34 -8.61 -0.68 -1.60
CA ASP A 34 -9.02 -0.41 -0.23
C ASP A 34 -9.22 -1.73 0.50
N GLU A 35 -9.29 -1.66 1.83
CA GLU A 35 -9.56 -2.78 2.70
C GLU A 35 -10.90 -2.64 3.42
N SER A 36 -11.64 -3.73 3.53
CA SER A 36 -12.91 -3.80 4.24
C SER A 36 -12.88 -4.88 5.31
N LEU A 37 -13.62 -4.63 6.39
CA LEU A 37 -13.75 -5.53 7.53
C LEU A 37 -15.23 -5.81 7.75
N ALA A 38 -15.57 -7.10 7.81
CA ALA A 38 -16.91 -7.56 8.14
C ALA A 38 -16.83 -8.71 9.15
N HIS A 39 -17.82 -8.80 10.02
CA HIS A 39 -17.95 -9.94 10.92
C HIS A 39 -18.91 -10.99 10.35
N ALA A 40 -18.62 -12.27 10.58
CA ALA A 40 -19.43 -13.39 10.08
C ALA A 40 -20.90 -13.34 10.52
N PHE A 41 -21.20 -12.67 11.65
CA PHE A 41 -22.55 -12.43 12.14
C PHE A 41 -22.89 -10.94 12.18
N ASP A 42 -22.37 -10.15 11.24
CA ASP A 42 -22.89 -8.79 11.00
C ASP A 42 -24.36 -8.89 10.56
N THR A 43 -25.25 -8.57 11.50
CA THR A 43 -26.69 -8.64 11.29
C THR A 43 -27.32 -7.27 11.42
N VAL A 44 -28.42 -7.05 10.71
CA VAL A 44 -29.27 -5.88 10.90
C VAL A 44 -29.82 -5.85 12.33
N SER A 45 -29.72 -4.69 12.98
CA SER A 45 -30.19 -4.48 14.35
C SER A 45 -31.72 -4.42 14.48
N HIS A 46 -32.44 -4.42 13.34
CA HIS A 46 -33.89 -4.28 13.27
C HIS A 46 -34.47 -5.28 12.27
N ALA A 47 -35.59 -5.91 12.62
CA ALA A 47 -36.40 -6.65 11.66
C ALA A 47 -37.89 -6.52 11.99
N TRP A 48 -38.74 -6.65 10.97
CA TRP A 48 -40.18 -6.69 11.12
C TRP A 48 -40.62 -8.11 11.44
N LEU A 49 -41.32 -8.26 12.57
CA LEU A 49 -41.74 -9.56 13.09
C LEU A 49 -43.26 -9.62 13.17
N GLY A 50 -43.82 -10.77 12.81
CA GLY A 50 -45.22 -11.08 13.06
C GLY A 50 -45.50 -11.31 14.55
N PRO A 51 -46.78 -11.36 14.96
CA PRO A 51 -47.15 -11.69 16.33
C PRO A 51 -46.49 -13.01 16.77
N SER A 52 -45.92 -13.03 17.97
CA SER A 52 -45.23 -14.20 18.57
C SER A 52 -43.93 -14.67 17.90
N GLN A 53 -43.34 -13.88 17.00
CA GLN A 53 -42.00 -14.16 16.48
C GLN A 53 -40.91 -13.46 17.30
N GLN A 54 -39.78 -14.14 17.50
CA GLN A 54 -38.58 -13.58 18.12
C GLN A 54 -37.37 -13.90 17.25
N ILE A 55 -36.47 -12.93 17.08
CA ILE A 55 -35.18 -13.15 16.41
C ILE A 55 -34.19 -13.69 17.44
N LEU A 56 -33.66 -14.88 17.16
CA LEU A 56 -32.52 -15.43 17.88
C LEU A 56 -31.24 -14.94 17.18
N MET A 57 -30.64 -13.88 17.71
CA MET A 57 -29.33 -13.42 17.26
C MET A 57 -28.23 -14.07 18.09
N LYS A 58 -27.11 -14.43 17.43
CA LYS A 58 -25.91 -14.84 18.15
C LYS A 58 -25.36 -13.64 18.91
N LYS A 59 -24.90 -13.87 20.15
CA LYS A 59 -24.33 -12.81 21.00
C LYS A 59 -22.93 -12.36 20.56
N SER A 60 -22.19 -13.22 19.85
CA SER A 60 -20.87 -12.89 19.30
C SER A 60 -21.02 -12.28 17.92
N HIS A 61 -20.13 -11.38 17.53
CA HIS A 61 -19.99 -10.94 16.12
C HIS A 61 -19.48 -12.07 15.21
N GLY A 62 -18.91 -13.14 15.77
CA GLY A 62 -18.34 -14.25 14.99
C GLY A 62 -16.93 -13.91 14.50
N GLN A 63 -16.45 -14.71 13.56
CA GLN A 63 -15.11 -14.57 12.98
C GLN A 63 -15.03 -13.23 12.22
N LEU A 64 -13.94 -12.49 12.42
CA LEU A 64 -13.64 -11.30 11.62
C LEU A 64 -13.12 -11.73 10.25
N ILE A 65 -13.61 -11.09 9.21
CA ILE A 65 -13.27 -11.29 7.81
C ILE A 65 -12.69 -9.96 7.32
N HIS A 66 -11.44 -10.00 6.89
CA HIS A 66 -10.77 -8.86 6.30
C HIS A 66 -10.60 -9.14 4.81
N ASP A 67 -11.09 -8.23 4.00
CA ASP A 67 -11.11 -8.27 2.55
C ASP A 67 -10.25 -7.12 2.02
N SER A 68 -9.38 -7.40 1.04
CA SER A 68 -8.65 -6.38 0.28
C SER A 68 -8.75 -6.69 -1.20
N ASP A 69 -9.11 -5.70 -2.02
CA ASP A 69 -9.16 -5.87 -3.47
C ASP A 69 -8.87 -4.58 -4.24
N PHE A 70 -8.63 -4.71 -5.54
CA PHE A 70 -8.45 -3.62 -6.48
C PHE A 70 -9.67 -3.50 -7.38
N ILE A 71 -10.29 -2.33 -7.42
CA ILE A 71 -11.39 -2.05 -8.33
C ILE A 71 -10.99 -1.08 -9.45
N ASN A 72 -11.48 -1.33 -10.64
CA ASN A 72 -11.33 -0.47 -11.79
C ASN A 72 -12.65 -0.34 -12.56
N LYS A 73 -12.73 0.68 -13.42
CA LYS A 73 -13.98 0.98 -14.15
C LYS A 73 -14.35 -0.02 -15.25
N ILE A 74 -13.42 -0.88 -15.65
CA ILE A 74 -13.58 -1.81 -16.78
C ILE A 74 -14.12 -3.14 -16.26
N ASP A 75 -13.47 -3.71 -15.25
CA ASP A 75 -13.77 -5.06 -14.76
C ASP A 75 -14.63 -5.05 -13.48
N GLY A 76 -14.79 -3.90 -12.83
CA GLY A 76 -15.22 -3.89 -11.43
C GLY A 76 -14.05 -4.32 -10.56
N CYS A 77 -13.95 -5.60 -10.22
CA CYS A 77 -12.78 -6.17 -9.53
C CYS A 77 -11.68 -6.55 -10.52
N LEU A 78 -10.41 -6.38 -10.15
CA LEU A 78 -9.28 -6.70 -11.01
C LEU A 78 -9.10 -8.23 -11.14
N VAL A 79 -9.51 -8.76 -12.29
CA VAL A 79 -9.62 -10.20 -12.54
C VAL A 79 -9.29 -10.54 -13.99
N VAL A 80 -8.77 -11.75 -14.19
CA VAL A 80 -8.63 -12.39 -15.50
C VAL A 80 -9.67 -13.51 -15.59
N TRP A 81 -10.48 -13.47 -16.65
CA TRP A 81 -11.49 -14.47 -16.94
C TRP A 81 -10.99 -15.50 -17.95
N ASN A 82 -11.41 -16.75 -17.77
CA ASN A 82 -11.34 -17.76 -18.81
C ASN A 82 -12.46 -17.56 -19.85
N PRO A 83 -12.36 -18.16 -21.05
CA PRO A 83 -13.43 -18.09 -22.06
C PRO A 83 -14.77 -18.69 -21.61
N ASP A 84 -14.78 -19.53 -20.58
CA ASP A 84 -15.97 -20.15 -19.97
C ASP A 84 -16.54 -19.33 -18.79
N GLU A 85 -16.10 -18.08 -18.64
CA GLU A 85 -16.51 -17.15 -17.58
C GLU A 85 -16.10 -17.58 -16.16
N THR A 86 -15.19 -18.55 -16.02
CA THR A 86 -14.58 -18.86 -14.72
C THR A 86 -13.40 -17.93 -14.42
N VAL A 87 -13.15 -17.66 -13.14
CA VAL A 87 -12.00 -16.84 -12.70
C VAL A 87 -10.71 -17.62 -12.94
N LYS A 88 -9.81 -17.05 -13.74
CA LYS A 88 -8.46 -17.59 -13.97
C LYS A 88 -7.48 -17.09 -12.92
N ALA A 89 -7.52 -15.78 -12.62
CA ALA A 89 -6.67 -15.13 -11.64
C ALA A 89 -7.32 -13.82 -11.17
N GLU A 90 -7.11 -13.43 -9.92
CA GLU A 90 -7.69 -12.21 -9.33
C GLU A 90 -6.73 -11.57 -8.33
N ALA A 91 -6.85 -10.27 -8.10
CA ALA A 91 -6.01 -9.53 -7.14
C ALA A 91 -6.55 -9.59 -5.69
N TRP A 92 -7.76 -10.10 -5.52
CA TRP A 92 -8.46 -10.23 -4.24
C TRP A 92 -7.69 -11.07 -3.23
N GLU A 93 -7.66 -10.62 -1.98
CA GLU A 93 -7.11 -11.33 -0.84
C GLU A 93 -8.08 -11.25 0.35
N ILE A 94 -8.27 -12.39 1.01
CA ILE A 94 -9.09 -12.51 2.22
C ILE A 94 -8.26 -13.12 3.34
N ILE A 95 -8.35 -12.53 4.53
CA ILE A 95 -7.74 -13.09 5.74
C ILE A 95 -8.76 -13.12 6.87
N TYR A 96 -8.57 -14.03 7.82
CA TYR A 96 -9.43 -14.21 8.97
C TYR A 96 -8.68 -13.89 10.26
N PRO A 97 -8.47 -12.61 10.58
CA PRO A 97 -7.63 -12.22 11.70
C PRO A 97 -8.24 -12.62 13.04
N GLY A 98 -7.39 -13.02 13.99
CA GLY A 98 -7.81 -13.35 15.36
C GLY A 98 -6.82 -14.25 16.08
N SER A 99 -7.05 -14.49 17.38
CA SER A 99 -6.13 -15.28 18.23
C SER A 99 -5.86 -16.71 17.71
N ASN A 100 -6.82 -17.29 16.99
CA ASN A 100 -6.71 -18.62 16.37
C ASN A 100 -6.75 -18.56 14.83
N GLY A 101 -6.61 -17.35 14.26
CA GLY A 101 -6.73 -17.11 12.83
C GLY A 101 -5.45 -16.54 12.23
N ASP A 102 -5.60 -15.80 11.14
CA ASP A 102 -4.50 -15.17 10.45
C ASP A 102 -3.90 -14.02 11.28
N LYS A 103 -2.68 -13.65 10.91
CA LYS A 103 -2.08 -12.41 11.39
C LYS A 103 -2.81 -11.23 10.77
N TRP A 104 -3.01 -10.17 11.56
CA TRP A 104 -3.53 -8.90 11.06
C TRP A 104 -2.80 -8.41 9.80
N TRP A 105 -3.57 -7.78 8.92
CA TRP A 105 -3.09 -7.18 7.68
C TRP A 105 -1.88 -6.27 7.94
N ASN A 106 -0.87 -6.38 7.09
CA ASN A 106 0.38 -5.64 7.24
C ASN A 106 1.05 -5.41 5.89
N HIS A 107 2.06 -4.53 5.88
CA HIS A 107 2.78 -4.14 4.67
C HIS A 107 3.32 -5.33 3.83
N LYS A 108 3.71 -6.45 4.46
CA LYS A 108 4.22 -7.61 3.70
C LYS A 108 3.11 -8.32 2.94
N GLN A 109 1.91 -8.35 3.51
CA GLN A 109 0.73 -8.92 2.85
C GLN A 109 0.29 -8.01 1.70
N LEU A 110 0.25 -6.70 1.95
CA LEU A 110 0.00 -5.70 0.92
C LEU A 110 0.98 -5.81 -0.27
N LEU A 111 2.29 -5.89 -0.02
CA LEU A 111 3.28 -6.02 -1.10
C LEU A 111 3.06 -7.29 -1.94
N LYS A 112 2.73 -8.42 -1.29
CA LYS A 112 2.40 -9.66 -2.01
C LYS A 112 1.15 -9.50 -2.87
N GLN A 113 0.13 -8.82 -2.34
CA GLN A 113 -1.08 -8.53 -3.09
C GLN A 113 -0.80 -7.61 -4.28
N VAL A 114 0.01 -6.57 -4.11
CA VAL A 114 0.42 -5.68 -5.20
C VAL A 114 1.18 -6.45 -6.29
N ASP A 115 2.09 -7.35 -5.92
CA ASP A 115 2.79 -8.23 -6.88
C ASP A 115 1.82 -9.12 -7.66
N LYS A 116 0.76 -9.62 -7.00
CA LYS A 116 -0.32 -10.39 -7.63
C LYS A 116 -1.12 -9.49 -8.57
N ALA A 117 -1.56 -8.32 -8.11
CA ALA A 117 -2.33 -7.34 -8.88
C ALA A 117 -1.59 -6.90 -10.15
N ILE A 118 -0.27 -6.66 -10.08
CA ILE A 118 0.54 -6.33 -11.26
C ILE A 118 0.50 -7.45 -12.30
N LYS A 119 0.57 -8.72 -11.89
CA LYS A 119 0.50 -9.86 -12.81
C LYS A 119 -0.88 -9.98 -13.45
N VAL A 120 -1.93 -9.90 -12.63
CA VAL A 120 -3.34 -9.94 -13.08
C VAL A 120 -3.61 -8.80 -14.06
N PHE A 121 -3.19 -7.57 -13.74
CA PHE A 121 -3.35 -6.41 -14.62
C PHE A 121 -2.67 -6.59 -15.97
N LYS A 122 -1.43 -7.06 -16.00
CA LYS A 122 -0.68 -7.26 -17.25
C LYS A 122 -1.37 -8.23 -18.19
N GLU A 123 -2.05 -9.23 -17.63
CA GLU A 123 -2.81 -10.22 -18.39
C GLU A 123 -4.20 -9.70 -18.79
N ALA A 124 -4.94 -9.09 -17.86
CA ALA A 124 -6.28 -8.54 -18.12
C ALA A 124 -6.27 -7.36 -19.10
N HIS A 125 -5.20 -6.56 -19.10
CA HIS A 125 -5.11 -5.32 -19.86
C HIS A 125 -3.77 -5.17 -20.59
N SER A 126 -3.45 -6.14 -21.45
CA SER A 126 -2.25 -6.09 -22.29
C SER A 126 -2.18 -4.80 -23.10
N GLY A 127 -1.04 -4.09 -23.03
CA GLY A 127 -0.84 -2.82 -23.75
C GLY A 127 -1.40 -1.57 -23.04
N CYS A 128 -1.94 -1.72 -21.82
CA CYS A 128 -2.34 -0.59 -20.98
C CYS A 128 -1.31 -0.33 -19.87
N GLN A 129 -1.35 0.88 -19.31
CA GLN A 129 -0.56 1.30 -18.17
C GLN A 129 -1.44 1.30 -16.91
N ALA A 130 -1.00 0.61 -15.86
CA ALA A 130 -1.66 0.67 -14.56
C ALA A 130 -1.34 1.97 -13.82
N LEU A 131 -2.36 2.58 -13.24
CA LEU A 131 -2.24 3.56 -12.16
C LEU A 131 -2.86 2.95 -10.90
N PHE A 132 -2.04 2.63 -9.90
CA PHE A 132 -2.53 2.14 -8.62
C PHE A 132 -2.76 3.31 -7.66
N VAL A 133 -3.94 3.33 -7.04
CA VAL A 133 -4.37 4.36 -6.10
C VAL A 133 -4.65 3.69 -4.76
N PHE A 134 -4.00 4.20 -3.72
CA PHE A 134 -4.09 3.71 -2.34
C PHE A 134 -4.50 4.85 -1.42
N ASP A 135 -5.01 4.53 -0.24
CA ASP A 135 -5.14 5.50 0.84
C ASP A 135 -3.77 5.75 1.53
N GLN A 136 -3.78 6.43 2.68
CA GLN A 136 -2.60 6.67 3.52
C GLN A 136 -2.66 5.86 4.82
N SER A 137 -3.14 4.61 4.77
CA SER A 137 -3.10 3.73 5.94
C SER A 137 -1.65 3.43 6.37
N SER A 138 -1.50 3.01 7.62
CA SER A 138 -0.17 2.68 8.17
C SER A 138 0.52 1.53 7.44
N ALA A 139 -0.24 0.63 6.80
CA ALA A 139 0.33 -0.43 5.97
C ALA A 139 0.92 0.10 4.66
N HIS A 140 0.28 1.10 4.03
CA HIS A 140 0.80 1.76 2.81
C HIS A 140 1.95 2.72 3.11
N ALA A 141 1.95 3.36 4.29
CA ALA A 141 3.02 4.25 4.73
C ALA A 141 4.24 3.51 5.31
N ALA A 142 4.19 2.18 5.38
CA ALA A 142 5.27 1.39 5.94
C ALA A 142 6.53 1.45 5.07
N LEU A 143 7.66 1.72 5.71
CA LEU A 143 8.95 1.68 5.06
C LEU A 143 9.45 0.23 4.92
N GLY A 144 10.22 -0.04 3.87
CA GLY A 144 10.90 -1.33 3.69
C GLY A 144 11.81 -1.66 4.88
N PRO A 145 12.11 -2.96 5.13
CA PRO A 145 12.89 -3.39 6.29
C PRO A 145 14.32 -2.83 6.35
N ASP A 146 14.86 -2.42 5.21
CA ASP A 146 16.17 -1.81 5.02
C ASP A 146 16.08 -0.32 4.65
N ALA A 147 14.90 0.29 4.69
CA ALA A 147 14.76 1.71 4.40
C ALA A 147 15.41 2.60 5.48
N LEU A 148 15.80 3.82 5.09
CA LEU A 148 16.30 4.83 6.01
C LEU A 148 15.18 5.26 6.95
N HIS A 149 15.32 4.88 8.21
CA HIS A 149 14.47 5.33 9.30
C HIS A 149 15.35 5.89 10.40
N ALA A 150 15.46 7.22 10.46
CA ALA A 150 16.40 7.92 11.33
C ALA A 150 16.16 7.63 12.82
N PHE A 151 14.91 7.42 13.22
CA PHE A 151 14.55 7.11 14.62
C PHE A 151 15.05 5.74 15.08
N ASP A 152 15.28 4.81 14.14
CA ASP A 152 15.86 3.50 14.43
C ASP A 152 17.38 3.47 14.28
N MET A 153 18.02 4.63 14.10
CA MET A 153 19.47 4.73 14.04
C MET A 153 20.05 5.13 15.40
N ASN A 154 21.00 4.34 15.88
CA ASN A 154 21.89 4.77 16.96
C ASN A 154 22.74 6.00 16.56
N LYS A 155 23.39 6.63 17.55
CA LYS A 155 24.34 7.72 17.32
C LYS A 155 25.65 7.24 16.69
N THR A 156 26.23 6.17 17.24
CA THR A 156 27.53 5.62 16.85
C THR A 156 27.37 4.35 16.04
N ASN A 157 28.31 4.10 15.12
CA ASN A 157 28.30 2.96 14.20
C ASN A 157 28.19 1.58 14.88
N GLY A 158 27.79 0.58 14.10
CA GLY A 158 27.67 -0.80 14.55
C GLY A 158 26.39 -1.09 15.34
N GLY A 159 26.46 -2.12 16.19
CA GLY A 159 25.35 -2.61 17.03
C GLY A 159 24.38 -3.57 16.30
N ALA A 160 23.41 -4.09 17.06
CA ALA A 160 22.48 -5.13 16.60
C ALA A 160 21.30 -4.61 15.74
N GLN A 161 21.18 -3.30 15.55
CA GLN A 161 20.12 -2.69 14.72
C GLN A 161 20.34 -2.94 13.23
N CYS A 162 19.24 -2.96 12.47
CA CYS A 162 19.21 -3.22 11.04
C CYS A 162 20.18 -2.31 10.25
N LYS A 163 20.77 -2.87 9.19
CA LYS A 163 21.58 -2.12 8.21
C LYS A 163 20.62 -1.49 7.21
N GLN A 164 20.73 -0.18 7.03
CA GLN A 164 19.91 0.54 6.07
C GLN A 164 20.56 0.50 4.69
N LYS A 165 19.73 0.59 3.65
CA LYS A 165 20.12 0.55 2.25
C LYS A 165 20.72 1.88 1.84
N ASP A 166 21.74 1.81 0.99
CA ASP A 166 22.29 2.98 0.31
C ASP A 166 21.20 3.75 -0.44
N MET A 167 21.30 5.08 -0.42
CA MET A 167 20.31 5.96 -1.06
C MET A 167 20.96 6.88 -2.08
N ILE A 168 20.18 7.29 -3.08
CA ILE A 168 20.52 8.42 -3.93
C ILE A 168 19.91 9.68 -3.32
N ILE A 169 20.73 10.70 -3.12
CA ILE A 169 20.25 11.98 -2.60
C ILE A 169 19.42 12.66 -3.70
N PRO A 170 18.17 13.05 -3.44
CA PRO A 170 17.31 13.63 -4.46
C PRO A 170 17.80 15.02 -4.87
N ASP A 171 17.53 15.40 -6.12
CA ASP A 171 17.84 16.74 -6.63
C ASP A 171 17.02 17.85 -5.95
N SER A 172 16.01 17.48 -5.15
CA SER A 172 15.26 18.38 -4.28
C SER A 172 16.00 18.72 -2.98
N ASN A 173 17.20 18.17 -2.75
CA ASN A 173 17.99 18.51 -1.56
C ASN A 173 18.40 19.99 -1.61
N SER A 174 18.35 20.67 -0.45
CA SER A 174 18.70 22.10 -0.36
C SER A 174 20.15 22.40 -0.74
N ASP A 175 21.04 21.41 -0.66
CA ASP A 175 22.45 21.53 -1.02
C ASP A 175 22.75 20.84 -2.37
N PRO A 176 22.99 21.63 -3.44
CA PRO A 176 23.28 21.12 -4.77
C PRO A 176 24.51 20.21 -4.86
N GLN A 177 25.48 20.34 -3.95
CA GLN A 177 26.70 19.55 -4.04
C GLN A 177 26.45 18.06 -3.82
N PHE A 178 25.33 17.70 -3.19
CA PHE A 178 24.98 16.32 -2.87
C PHE A 178 23.98 15.70 -3.85
N HIS A 179 23.44 16.46 -4.81
CA HIS A 179 22.45 15.98 -5.76
C HIS A 179 22.92 14.73 -6.51
N SER A 180 22.03 13.75 -6.61
CA SER A 180 22.26 12.47 -7.29
C SER A 180 23.47 11.66 -6.77
N LYS A 181 24.12 12.07 -5.66
CA LYS A 181 25.21 11.31 -5.04
C LYS A 181 24.65 10.14 -4.22
N VAL A 182 25.40 9.05 -4.21
CA VAL A 182 25.10 7.89 -3.36
C VAL A 182 25.48 8.22 -1.91
N GLN A 183 24.51 8.21 -1.01
CA GLN A 183 24.74 8.12 0.43
C GLN A 183 24.89 6.65 0.81
N LYS A 184 26.13 6.24 1.08
CA LYS A 184 26.39 4.92 1.67
C LYS A 184 25.86 4.86 3.08
N MET A 185 25.19 3.75 3.43
CA MET A 185 24.62 3.49 4.77
C MET A 185 25.37 2.40 5.55
N THR A 186 26.46 1.87 4.97
CA THR A 186 27.41 0.98 5.63
C THR A 186 28.84 1.49 5.52
N THR A 187 29.65 1.23 6.54
CA THR A 187 31.08 1.53 6.54
C THR A 187 31.82 0.59 5.57
N GLU A 188 33.08 0.87 5.29
CA GLU A 188 33.95 -0.01 4.48
C GLU A 188 34.14 -1.39 5.15
N SER A 189 34.13 -1.44 6.49
CA SER A 189 34.14 -2.68 7.27
C SER A 189 32.81 -3.44 7.24
N GLY A 190 31.78 -2.91 6.59
CA GLY A 190 30.45 -3.51 6.48
C GLY A 190 29.56 -3.30 7.71
N GLU A 191 29.95 -2.45 8.66
CA GLU A 191 29.13 -2.07 9.79
C GLU A 191 28.05 -1.08 9.36
N ALA A 192 26.93 -1.02 10.08
CA ALA A 192 25.92 0.01 9.84
C ALA A 192 26.51 1.40 10.16
N LYS A 193 26.45 2.34 9.20
CA LYS A 193 26.66 3.76 9.48
C LYS A 193 25.48 4.30 10.26
N ARG A 194 25.76 5.26 11.13
CA ARG A 194 24.80 5.76 12.14
C ARG A 194 24.75 7.28 12.11
N LEU A 195 23.85 7.87 12.89
CA LEU A 195 23.46 9.29 12.74
C LEU A 195 24.66 10.22 12.69
N LYS A 196 25.63 10.04 13.59
CA LYS A 196 26.80 10.91 13.69
C LYS A 196 27.59 10.94 12.38
N GLN A 197 27.99 9.78 11.87
CA GLN A 197 28.81 9.70 10.66
C GLN A 197 28.04 10.20 9.43
N VAL A 198 26.76 9.83 9.29
CA VAL A 198 25.95 10.28 8.13
C VAL A 198 25.77 11.79 8.13
N LEU A 199 25.61 12.41 9.30
CA LEU A 199 25.51 13.86 9.44
C LEU A 199 26.85 14.56 9.19
N GLU A 200 27.98 14.02 9.71
CA GLU A 200 29.33 14.56 9.43
C GLU A 200 29.69 14.49 7.95
N GLU A 201 29.32 13.40 7.26
CA GLU A 201 29.47 13.25 5.80
C GLU A 201 28.66 14.28 4.99
N ARG A 202 27.63 14.86 5.63
CA ARG A 202 26.78 15.93 5.10
C ARG A 202 27.15 17.30 5.66
N GLU A 203 28.34 17.42 6.21
CA GLU A 203 28.92 18.68 6.71
C GLU A 203 28.12 19.33 7.85
N PHE A 204 27.29 18.56 8.57
CA PHE A 204 26.63 19.04 9.79
C PHE A 204 27.59 18.99 10.99
N ASP A 205 27.62 20.06 11.78
CA ASP A 205 28.30 20.04 13.08
C ASP A 205 27.46 19.28 14.12
N VAL A 206 27.88 18.04 14.39
CA VAL A 206 27.24 17.16 15.38
C VAL A 206 27.86 17.24 16.77
N LYS A 207 28.75 18.22 17.01
CA LYS A 207 29.36 18.42 18.32
C LYS A 207 28.28 18.71 19.36
N ASN A 208 28.36 18.02 20.49
CA ASN A 208 27.39 18.11 21.60
C ASN A 208 25.94 17.70 21.26
N MET A 209 25.65 17.16 20.07
CA MET A 209 24.32 16.64 19.77
C MET A 209 24.05 15.31 20.48
N CYS A 210 22.85 15.14 21.00
CA CYS A 210 22.37 13.88 21.60
C CYS A 210 21.50 13.11 20.60
N ALA A 211 21.49 11.77 20.71
CA ALA A 211 20.66 10.91 19.85
C ALA A 211 19.16 11.11 20.09
N LYS A 212 18.80 11.46 21.33
CA LYS A 212 17.44 11.75 21.79
C LYS A 212 17.50 13.03 22.60
N CYS A 213 16.66 13.99 22.27
CA CYS A 213 16.39 15.16 23.12
C CYS A 213 15.53 14.72 24.30
N LYS A 214 15.75 15.28 25.48
CA LYS A 214 14.81 15.17 26.60
C LYS A 214 13.72 16.25 26.43
N PRO A 215 12.49 16.01 26.90
CA PRO A 215 11.42 17.02 26.85
C PRO A 215 11.84 18.36 27.48
N ASP A 216 12.67 18.31 28.51
CA ASP A 216 13.12 19.50 29.27
C ASP A 216 14.24 20.29 28.58
N ASP A 217 14.84 19.76 27.51
CA ASP A 217 15.97 20.40 26.81
C ASP A 217 15.54 21.60 25.94
N PHE A 218 14.23 21.86 25.79
CA PHE A 218 13.67 22.96 25.00
C PHE A 218 13.26 24.18 25.85
N LEU A 219 13.50 24.15 27.16
CA LEU A 219 13.29 25.28 28.06
C LEU A 219 14.61 26.05 28.21
N ASN A 220 14.97 26.86 27.21
CA ASN A 220 15.92 27.97 27.33
C ASN A 220 15.56 29.06 26.31
#